data_AF-A0A1G6AQV8-F1
#
_entry.id   AF-A0A1G6AQV8-F1
#
_cell.length_a   1.000
_cell.length_b   1.000
_cell.length_c   1.000
_cell.angle_alpha   90.00
_cell.angle_beta   90.00
_cell.angle_gamma   90.00
#
_symmetry.space_group_name_H-M   'P 1'
#
loop_
_entity.id
_entity.type
_entity.pdbx_description
1 polymer ?
#
loop_
_entity_poly.entity_id
_entity_poly.type
_entity_poly.pdbx_seq_one_letter_code
_entity_poly.pdbx_strand_id
1 'polypeptide(L)'
;MTVWQKLTAAVRRLGSWLLAAAILLSVLFVSVLIYKYLGAHPSPPDTAQCHRIQQLNTADEGAEVHLYQCQRGSLEQPWMGYEVWLYNVGERDWERLATAPHAACLSLSWHRPQHLLISHTGQRSEVYIVRPSAVYQTPTGAPDTLSIDTRVQAQCEHQ
;
A
#
# COMPACT_ATOMS: atom_id res chain seq x y z
N MET A 1 -52.11 0.02 33.55
CA MET A 1 -50.63 -0.09 33.61
C MET A 1 -50.08 1.17 34.24
N THR A 2 -49.53 1.05 35.44
CA THR A 2 -48.94 2.15 36.21
C THR A 2 -47.69 2.69 35.50
N VAL A 3 -47.42 4.00 35.64
CA VAL A 3 -46.28 4.71 35.03
C VAL A 3 -44.94 3.99 35.28
N TRP A 4 -44.81 3.35 36.45
CA TRP A 4 -43.68 2.51 36.85
C TRP A 4 -43.44 1.29 35.94
N GLN A 5 -44.49 0.64 35.44
CA GLN A 5 -44.36 -0.52 34.53
C GLN A 5 -43.92 -0.10 33.12
N LYS A 6 -44.30 1.11 32.67
CA LYS A 6 -43.87 1.67 31.38
C LYS A 6 -42.40 2.10 31.43
N LEU A 7 -41.95 2.65 32.56
CA LEU A 7 -40.55 3.05 32.80
C LEU A 7 -39.59 1.86 32.82
N THR A 8 -39.94 0.78 33.52
CA THR A 8 -39.09 -0.43 33.55
C THR A 8 -39.01 -1.13 32.20
N ALA A 9 -40.11 -1.16 31.44
CA ALA A 9 -40.11 -1.67 30.06
C ALA A 9 -39.24 -0.81 29.11
N ALA A 10 -39.29 0.52 29.25
CA ALA A 10 -38.47 1.43 28.47
C ALA A 10 -36.97 1.30 28.80
N VAL A 11 -36.61 1.23 30.09
CA VAL A 11 -35.22 1.04 30.54
C VAL A 11 -34.66 -0.29 30.05
N ARG A 12 -35.45 -1.38 30.12
CA ARG A 12 -35.03 -2.70 29.63
C ARG A 12 -34.80 -2.68 28.12
N ARG A 13 -35.67 -2.02 27.36
CA ARG A 13 -35.51 -1.86 25.91
C ARG A 13 -34.25 -1.04 25.58
N LEU A 14 -34.04 0.08 26.26
CA LEU A 14 -32.84 0.92 26.09
C LEU A 14 -31.56 0.14 26.42
N GLY A 15 -31.57 -0.65 27.49
CA GLY A 15 -30.47 -1.52 27.88
C GLY A 15 -30.15 -2.57 26.81
N SER A 16 -31.15 -3.16 26.17
CA SER A 16 -30.93 -4.09 25.05
C SER A 16 -30.28 -3.41 23.84
N TRP A 17 -30.68 -2.17 23.51
CA TRP A 17 -30.05 -1.39 22.44
C TRP A 17 -28.59 -1.05 22.76
N LEU A 18 -28.30 -0.64 24.00
CA LEU A 18 -26.93 -0.34 24.44
C LEU A 18 -26.04 -1.59 24.43
N LEU A 19 -26.57 -2.73 24.88
CA LEU A 19 -25.84 -4.01 24.83
C LEU A 19 -25.50 -4.40 23.38
N ALA A 20 -26.46 -4.30 22.47
CA ALA A 20 -26.25 -4.60 21.06
C ALA A 20 -25.18 -3.66 20.44
N ALA A 21 -25.25 -2.36 20.75
CA ALA A 21 -24.26 -1.38 20.30
C ALA A 21 -22.85 -1.68 20.84
N ALA A 22 -22.72 -2.05 22.12
CA ALA A 22 -21.45 -2.41 22.72
C ALA A 22 -20.82 -3.65 22.07
N ILE A 23 -21.63 -4.67 21.77
CA ILE A 23 -21.18 -5.88 21.07
C ILE A 23 -20.69 -5.52 19.66
N LEU A 24 -21.47 -4.75 18.88
CA LEU A 24 -21.07 -4.31 17.55
C LEU A 24 -19.75 -3.51 17.58
N LEU A 25 -19.61 -2.60 18.52
CA LEU A 25 -18.40 -1.78 18.65
C LEU A 25 -17.18 -2.63 19.02
N SER A 26 -17.37 -3.63 19.86
CA SER A 26 -16.32 -4.60 20.23
C SER A 26 -15.87 -5.43 19.02
N VAL A 27 -16.82 -5.93 18.22
CA VAL A 27 -16.52 -6.69 17.00
C VAL A 27 -15.77 -5.83 15.98
N LEU A 28 -16.20 -4.59 15.76
CA LEU A 28 -15.51 -3.66 14.87
C LEU A 28 -14.08 -3.39 15.35
N PHE A 29 -13.90 -3.15 16.65
CA PHE A 29 -12.59 -2.90 17.24
C PHE A 29 -11.65 -4.10 17.07
N VAL A 30 -12.11 -5.31 17.40
CA VAL A 30 -11.34 -6.56 17.23
C VAL A 30 -11.01 -6.80 15.76
N SER A 31 -11.96 -6.57 14.85
CA SER A 31 -11.72 -6.70 13.40
C SER A 31 -10.60 -5.77 12.91
N VAL A 32 -10.61 -4.50 13.34
CA VAL A 32 -9.55 -3.53 13.01
C VAL A 32 -8.20 -3.96 13.61
N LEU A 33 -8.18 -4.46 14.84
CA LEU A 33 -6.96 -4.98 15.46
C LEU A 33 -6.40 -6.18 14.72
N ILE A 34 -7.25 -7.14 14.33
CA ILE A 34 -6.86 -8.30 13.53
C ILE A 34 -6.32 -7.84 12.17
N TYR A 35 -7.00 -6.90 11.49
CA TYR A 35 -6.53 -6.36 10.22
C TYR A 35 -5.15 -5.68 10.34
N LYS A 36 -4.92 -4.92 11.42
CA LYS A 36 -3.61 -4.30 11.68
C LYS A 36 -2.54 -5.33 12.06
N TYR A 37 -2.89 -6.31 12.88
CA TYR A 37 -1.97 -7.34 13.36
C TYR A 37 -1.57 -8.32 12.25
N LEU A 38 -2.54 -8.74 11.44
CA LEU A 38 -2.32 -9.50 10.21
C LEU A 38 -1.92 -8.59 9.05
N GLY A 39 -1.58 -7.32 9.32
CA GLY A 39 -1.29 -6.26 8.36
C GLY A 39 -0.31 -6.73 7.32
N ALA A 40 -0.87 -7.28 6.23
CA ALA A 40 -0.21 -7.93 5.12
C ALA A 40 0.43 -6.88 4.19
N HIS A 41 1.14 -5.92 4.76
CA HIS A 41 2.11 -5.15 4.02
C HIS A 41 3.34 -6.04 3.94
N PRO A 42 3.77 -6.44 2.72
CA PRO A 42 4.98 -7.24 2.60
C PRO A 42 6.12 -6.49 3.24
N SER A 43 7.03 -7.22 3.88
CA SER A 43 8.23 -6.64 4.47
C SER A 43 8.92 -5.73 3.45
N PRO A 44 9.35 -4.52 3.82
CA PRO A 44 10.04 -3.62 2.91
C PRO A 44 11.26 -4.29 2.26
N PRO A 45 11.72 -3.80 1.10
CA PRO A 45 12.70 -4.50 0.28
C PRO A 45 14.07 -4.65 0.95
N ASP A 46 14.37 -3.84 1.96
CA ASP A 46 15.57 -3.90 2.81
C ASP A 46 15.61 -5.10 3.77
N THR A 47 14.46 -5.67 4.09
CA THR A 47 14.31 -6.79 5.03
C THR A 47 13.86 -8.08 4.35
N ALA A 48 13.73 -8.07 3.02
CA ALA A 48 13.29 -9.19 2.20
C ALA A 48 14.39 -9.67 1.23
N GLN A 49 14.19 -10.83 0.60
CA GLN A 49 15.05 -11.32 -0.48
C GLN A 49 14.73 -10.57 -1.78
N CYS A 50 15.25 -9.34 -1.89
CA CYS A 50 15.04 -8.45 -3.03
C CYS A 50 16.36 -7.94 -3.59
N HIS A 51 16.46 -7.89 -4.92
CA HIS A 51 17.58 -7.30 -5.65
C HIS A 51 17.13 -6.01 -6.33
N ARG A 52 17.82 -4.90 -6.05
CA ARG A 52 17.50 -3.61 -6.65
C ARG A 52 17.98 -3.57 -8.10
N ILE A 53 17.09 -3.17 -8.99
CA ILE A 53 17.34 -3.07 -10.44
C ILE A 53 17.57 -1.61 -10.83
N GLN A 54 16.70 -0.72 -10.35
CA GLN A 54 16.71 0.69 -10.73
C GLN A 54 16.37 1.56 -9.52
N GLN A 55 16.92 2.77 -9.50
CA GLN A 55 16.58 3.81 -8.54
C GLN A 55 16.42 5.14 -9.28
N LEU A 56 15.38 5.89 -8.95
CA LEU A 56 15.14 7.25 -9.41
C LEU A 56 14.94 8.16 -8.20
N ASN A 57 15.58 9.31 -8.19
CA ASN A 57 15.35 10.31 -7.14
C ASN A 57 14.35 11.36 -7.66
N THR A 58 13.52 11.88 -6.76
CA THR A 58 12.73 13.08 -7.05
C THR A 58 13.66 14.28 -7.22
N ALA A 59 13.22 15.29 -7.98
CA ALA A 59 14.05 16.47 -8.27
C ALA A 59 14.37 17.31 -7.02
N ASP A 60 13.56 17.19 -5.97
CA ASP A 60 13.72 17.84 -4.68
C ASP A 60 14.48 16.98 -3.65
N GLU A 61 14.91 15.76 -4.02
CA GLU A 61 15.57 14.78 -3.14
C GLU A 61 14.76 14.37 -1.89
N GLY A 62 13.45 14.65 -1.86
CA GLY A 62 12.56 14.25 -0.76
C GLY A 62 12.19 12.77 -0.76
N ALA A 63 12.25 12.12 -1.92
CA ALA A 63 11.96 10.70 -2.04
C ALA A 63 12.78 10.00 -3.11
N GLU A 64 12.88 8.68 -2.95
CA GLU A 64 13.53 7.78 -3.90
C GLU A 64 12.52 6.73 -4.35
N VAL A 65 12.44 6.45 -5.64
CA VAL A 65 11.65 5.36 -6.20
C VAL A 65 12.58 4.24 -6.63
N HIS A 66 12.32 3.04 -6.15
CA HIS A 66 13.16 1.87 -6.37
C HIS A 66 12.37 0.77 -7.08
N LEU A 67 12.99 0.15 -8.07
CA LEU A 67 12.51 -1.09 -8.69
C LEU A 67 13.33 -2.26 -8.15
N TYR A 68 12.64 -3.26 -7.63
CA TYR A 68 13.24 -4.49 -7.11
C TYR A 68 12.71 -5.71 -7.85
N GLN A 69 13.57 -6.73 -7.98
CA GLN A 69 13.16 -8.11 -8.21
C GLN A 69 13.16 -8.83 -6.86
N CYS A 70 12.02 -9.36 -6.44
CA CYS A 70 11.84 -9.96 -5.13
C CYS A 70 11.41 -11.42 -5.23
N GLN A 71 11.86 -12.22 -4.26
CA GLN A 71 11.34 -13.53 -3.95
C GLN A 71 10.67 -13.47 -2.57
N ARG A 72 9.38 -13.80 -2.50
CA ARG A 72 8.57 -13.78 -1.26
C ARG A 72 7.79 -15.09 -1.11
N GLY A 73 7.17 -15.28 0.04
CA GLY A 73 6.39 -16.49 0.34
C GLY A 73 7.19 -17.58 1.05
N SER A 74 6.52 -18.67 1.40
CA SER A 74 7.16 -19.83 2.01
C SER A 74 7.87 -20.68 0.94
N LEU A 75 8.71 -21.62 1.37
CA LEU A 75 9.35 -22.59 0.47
C LEU A 75 8.34 -23.41 -0.35
N GLU A 76 7.12 -23.60 0.19
CA GLU A 76 6.06 -24.37 -0.46
C GLU A 76 5.26 -23.54 -1.47
N GLN A 77 5.24 -22.22 -1.33
CA GLN A 77 4.56 -21.29 -2.24
C GLN A 77 5.43 -20.05 -2.49
N PRO A 78 6.56 -20.20 -3.22
CA PRO A 78 7.41 -19.07 -3.53
C PRO A 78 6.73 -18.21 -4.61
N TRP A 79 6.67 -16.92 -4.35
CA TRP A 79 6.34 -15.90 -5.33
C TRP A 79 7.63 -15.21 -5.79
N MET A 80 7.76 -15.01 -7.09
CA MET A 80 8.82 -14.21 -7.69
C MET A 80 8.22 -13.16 -8.60
N GLY A 81 8.70 -11.93 -8.45
CA GLY A 81 8.22 -10.84 -9.28
C GLY A 81 8.97 -9.55 -9.04
N TYR A 82 8.43 -8.50 -9.63
CA TYR A 82 8.95 -7.15 -9.51
C TYR A 82 8.10 -6.35 -8.54
N GLU A 83 8.74 -5.48 -7.78
CA GLU A 83 8.07 -4.53 -6.90
C GLU A 83 8.64 -3.13 -7.09
N VAL A 84 7.75 -2.14 -7.15
CA VAL A 84 8.11 -0.72 -7.17
C VAL A 84 7.80 -0.14 -5.80
N TRP A 85 8.79 0.50 -5.19
CA TRP A 85 8.72 1.04 -3.84
C TRP A 85 9.14 2.52 -3.83
N LEU A 86 8.45 3.32 -3.03
CA LEU A 86 8.85 4.67 -2.66
C LEU A 86 9.54 4.61 -1.30
N TYR A 87 10.68 5.27 -1.18
CA TYR A 87 11.31 5.59 0.08
C TYR A 87 11.14 7.08 0.36
N ASN A 88 10.40 7.41 1.41
CA ASN A 88 10.30 8.79 1.90
C ASN A 88 11.52 9.08 2.77
N VAL A 89 12.40 9.97 2.32
CA VAL A 89 13.67 10.26 3.02
C VAL A 89 13.43 10.95 4.36
N GLY A 90 12.45 11.85 4.43
CA GLY A 90 12.11 12.60 5.64
C GLY A 90 11.56 11.71 6.76
N GLU A 91 10.65 10.81 6.42
CA GLU A 91 10.01 9.89 7.38
C GLU A 91 10.77 8.59 7.58
N ARG A 92 11.71 8.27 6.68
CA ARG A 92 12.44 6.99 6.60
C ARG A 92 11.51 5.79 6.50
N ASP A 93 10.44 5.93 5.72
CA ASP A 93 9.44 4.88 5.52
C ASP A 93 9.37 4.42 4.07
N TRP A 94 8.94 3.17 3.91
CA TRP A 94 8.80 2.48 2.63
C TRP A 94 7.33 2.28 2.29
N GLU A 95 6.94 2.72 1.10
CA GLU A 95 5.59 2.54 0.59
C GLU A 95 5.62 1.79 -0.74
N ARG A 96 4.93 0.65 -0.82
CA ARG A 96 4.86 -0.12 -2.06
C ARG A 96 3.88 0.54 -3.03
N LEU A 97 4.37 0.84 -4.24
CA LEU A 97 3.62 1.51 -5.29
C LEU A 97 2.97 0.52 -6.25
N ALA A 98 3.72 -0.50 -6.68
CA ALA A 98 3.27 -1.47 -7.68
C ALA A 98 3.94 -2.83 -7.51
N THR A 99 3.32 -3.86 -8.08
CA THR A 99 3.88 -5.21 -8.19
C THR A 99 3.56 -5.83 -9.55
N ALA A 100 4.44 -6.69 -10.06
CA ALA A 100 4.18 -7.47 -11.27
C ALA A 100 4.83 -8.86 -11.16
N PRO A 101 4.34 -9.88 -11.90
CA PRO A 101 4.99 -11.19 -11.94
C PRO A 101 6.34 -11.11 -12.64
N HIS A 102 7.23 -12.08 -12.37
CA HIS A 102 8.58 -12.09 -12.94
C HIS A 102 8.62 -12.18 -14.48
N ALA A 103 7.54 -12.67 -15.11
CA ALA A 103 7.45 -12.70 -16.58
C ALA A 103 7.24 -11.31 -17.21
N ALA A 104 6.78 -10.32 -16.43
CA ALA A 104 6.62 -8.96 -16.92
C ALA A 104 7.98 -8.25 -16.96
N CYS A 105 8.25 -7.46 -17.99
CA CYS A 105 9.40 -6.56 -17.94
C CYS A 105 8.96 -5.18 -17.47
N LEU A 106 9.74 -4.55 -16.59
CA LEU A 106 9.42 -3.27 -15.96
C LEU A 106 10.60 -2.32 -16.02
N SER A 107 10.33 -1.05 -16.30
CA SER A 107 11.28 0.05 -16.13
C SER A 107 10.59 1.30 -15.60
N LEU A 108 11.35 2.13 -14.91
CA LEU A 108 10.88 3.38 -14.33
C LEU A 108 11.46 4.56 -15.10
N SER A 109 10.66 5.61 -15.29
CA SER A 109 11.13 6.89 -15.79
C SER A 109 10.28 8.03 -15.25
N TRP A 110 10.82 9.25 -15.29
CA TRP A 110 10.03 10.45 -15.01
C TRP A 110 9.34 10.92 -16.29
N HIS A 111 8.00 10.96 -16.31
CA HIS A 111 7.28 11.56 -17.43
C HIS A 111 7.31 13.09 -17.36
N ARG A 112 7.11 13.61 -16.15
CA ARG A 112 7.14 15.02 -15.73
C ARG A 112 7.60 15.07 -14.27
N PRO A 113 7.97 16.24 -13.70
CA PRO A 113 8.24 16.35 -12.27
C PRO A 113 7.10 15.73 -11.46
N GLN A 114 7.43 14.89 -10.49
CA GLN A 114 6.48 14.16 -9.62
C GLN A 114 5.50 13.20 -10.34
N HIS A 115 5.75 12.88 -11.62
CA HIS A 115 4.98 11.88 -12.37
C HIS A 115 5.88 10.69 -12.73
N LEU A 116 5.80 9.65 -11.91
CA LEU A 116 6.48 8.38 -12.17
C LEU A 116 5.74 7.63 -13.28
N LEU A 117 6.47 7.28 -14.33
CA LEU A 117 6.00 6.39 -15.37
C LEU A 117 6.58 4.98 -15.16
N ILE A 118 5.69 4.02 -14.96
CA ILE A 118 6.00 2.60 -14.93
C ILE A 118 5.75 2.04 -16.33
N SER A 119 6.82 1.80 -17.07
CA SER A 119 6.76 1.16 -18.38
C SER A 119 6.85 -0.34 -18.25
N HIS A 120 6.03 -1.09 -19.00
CA HIS A 120 6.07 -2.54 -18.95
C HIS A 120 5.80 -3.22 -20.29
N THR A 121 6.41 -4.40 -20.50
CA THR A 121 6.09 -5.29 -21.63
C THR A 121 5.16 -6.38 -21.14
N GLY A 122 3.89 -6.36 -21.56
CA GLY A 122 2.87 -7.32 -21.10
C GLY A 122 1.46 -6.78 -21.28
N GLN A 123 0.44 -7.60 -20.97
CA GLN A 123 -0.94 -7.09 -20.90
C GLN A 123 -1.08 -6.12 -19.71
N ARG A 124 -1.96 -5.12 -19.83
CA ARG A 124 -2.22 -4.12 -18.76
C ARG A 124 -2.57 -4.75 -17.41
N SER A 125 -3.07 -5.98 -17.40
CA SER A 125 -3.42 -6.74 -16.19
C SER A 125 -2.22 -7.34 -15.44
N GLU A 126 -1.01 -7.29 -16.00
CA GLU A 126 0.17 -7.91 -15.37
C GLU A 126 0.85 -6.98 -14.36
N VAL A 127 0.63 -5.67 -14.43
CA VAL A 127 1.11 -4.72 -13.43
C VAL A 127 -0.03 -4.34 -12.51
N TYR A 128 0.10 -4.72 -11.23
CA TYR A 128 -0.83 -4.34 -10.19
C TYR A 128 -0.35 -3.07 -9.49
N ILE A 129 -1.09 -1.98 -9.69
CA ILE A 129 -0.86 -0.71 -8.99
C ILE A 129 -1.50 -0.80 -7.61
N VAL A 130 -0.65 -0.88 -6.60
CA VAL A 130 -1.06 -0.90 -5.18
C VAL A 130 -1.55 0.49 -4.78
N ARG A 131 -0.84 1.52 -5.24
CA ARG A 131 -1.17 2.93 -4.99
C ARG A 131 -0.96 3.75 -6.26
N PRO A 132 -1.98 4.52 -6.72
CA PRO A 132 -1.84 5.37 -7.89
C PRO A 132 -1.13 6.70 -7.60
N SER A 133 -0.97 7.03 -6.32
CA SER A 133 -0.23 8.20 -5.84
C SER A 133 0.30 7.95 -4.43
N ALA A 134 1.37 8.64 -4.06
CA ALA A 134 1.99 8.57 -2.74
C ALA A 134 2.41 9.97 -2.29
N VAL A 135 2.33 10.25 -0.99
CA VAL A 135 2.75 11.53 -0.41
C VAL A 135 4.09 11.33 0.28
N TYR A 136 5.04 12.24 0.05
CA TYR A 136 6.34 12.22 0.70
C TYR A 136 6.68 13.59 1.28
N GLN A 137 7.71 13.66 2.13
CA GLN A 137 8.19 14.92 2.69
C GLN A 137 9.41 15.40 1.90
N THR A 138 9.37 16.65 1.43
CA THR A 138 10.54 17.33 0.86
C THR A 138 11.60 17.56 1.95
N PRO A 139 12.86 17.90 1.60
CA PRO A 139 13.90 18.23 2.59
C PRO A 139 13.53 19.41 3.51
N THR A 140 12.58 20.26 3.09
CA THR A 140 12.06 21.37 3.91
C THR A 140 10.96 20.96 4.89
N GLY A 141 10.52 19.70 4.86
CA GLY A 141 9.40 19.18 5.65
C GLY A 141 8.01 19.48 5.06
N ALA A 142 7.94 20.16 3.91
CA ALA A 142 6.68 20.34 3.19
C ALA A 142 6.24 19.02 2.53
N PRO A 143 4.95 18.66 2.57
CA PRO A 143 4.44 17.49 1.88
C PRO A 143 4.38 17.73 0.37
N ASP A 144 4.69 16.70 -0.40
CA ASP A 144 4.56 16.69 -1.85
C ASP A 144 3.96 15.35 -2.33
N THR A 145 3.40 15.32 -3.54
CA THR A 145 2.66 14.15 -4.05
C THR A 145 3.28 13.61 -5.32
N LEU A 146 3.65 12.33 -5.27
CA LEU A 146 4.05 11.56 -6.42
C LEU A 146 2.83 10.90 -7.08
N SER A 147 2.62 11.15 -8.36
CA SER A 147 1.61 10.46 -9.19
C SER A 147 2.23 9.32 -9.98
N ILE A 148 1.48 8.23 -10.18
CA ILE A 148 1.97 7.00 -10.81
C ILE A 148 1.14 6.69 -12.05
N ASP A 149 1.82 6.72 -13.20
CA ASP A 149 1.28 6.40 -14.51
C ASP A 149 1.84 5.06 -15.00
N THR A 150 1.07 4.34 -15.83
CA THR A 150 1.52 3.09 -16.46
C THR A 150 1.48 3.21 -17.97
N ARG A 151 2.44 2.58 -18.65
CA ARG A 151 2.47 2.50 -20.11
C ARG A 151 2.94 1.13 -20.58
N VAL A 152 2.19 0.54 -21.50
CA VAL A 152 2.61 -0.65 -22.22
C VAL A 152 3.63 -0.24 -23.29
N GLN A 153 4.75 -0.94 -23.37
CA GLN A 153 5.77 -0.77 -24.40
C GLN A 153 6.05 -2.09 -25.12
N ALA A 154 6.47 -2.01 -26.39
CA ALA A 154 6.70 -3.17 -27.24
C ALA A 154 8.01 -3.91 -26.91
N GLN A 155 9.02 -3.19 -26.41
CA GLN A 155 10.33 -3.73 -26.06
C GLN A 155 10.75 -3.20 -24.70
N CYS A 156 11.50 -4.00 -23.96
CA CYS A 156 11.98 -3.60 -22.66
C CYS A 156 13.32 -2.90 -22.78
N GLU A 157 13.35 -1.61 -22.45
CA GLU A 157 14.57 -0.83 -22.35
C GLU A 157 15.11 -0.93 -20.92
N HIS A 158 16.15 -1.74 -20.73
CA HIS A 158 17.00 -1.66 -19.55
C HIS A 158 18.05 -0.59 -19.82
N GLN A 159 17.83 0.62 -19.31
CA GLN A 159 18.83 1.69 -19.33
C GLN A 159 19.65 1.67 -18.05
#